data_AF-A0A9N9FBL6-F1
#
_entry.id   AF-A0A9N9FBL6-F1
#
_cell.length_a   1.000
_cell.length_b   1.000
_cell.length_c   1.000
_cell.angle_alpha   90.00
_cell.angle_beta   90.00
_cell.angle_gamma   90.00
#
_symmetry.space_group_name_H-M   'P 1'
#
loop_
_entity.id
_entity.type
_entity.pdbx_description
1 polymer ?
#
loop_
_entity_poly.entity_id
_entity_poly.type
_entity_poly.pdbx_seq_one_letter_code
_entity_poly.pdbx_strand_id
1 'polypeptide(L)' 'MENFDETDEYCPHCDNHYVIEAKTPQIGIGVEGDDPRKDNRMLKDDRMRQDPSKSVLFPDFSNRQS' A
#
# COMPACT_ATOMS: atom_id res chain seq x y z
N MET A 1 12.67 10.44 36.73
CA MET A 1 13.07 9.44 35.72
C MET A 1 12.86 8.11 36.41
N GLU A 2 11.77 7.41 36.11
CA GLU A 2 11.52 6.08 36.69
C GLU A 2 12.67 5.16 36.29
N ASN A 3 13.22 4.43 37.27
CA ASN A 3 14.35 3.51 37.08
C ASN A 3 13.85 2.28 36.31
N PHE A 4 13.90 2.35 34.98
CA PHE A 4 13.87 1.15 34.14
C PHE A 4 15.29 0.55 34.16
N ASP A 5 15.39 -0.72 34.58
CA ASP A 5 16.66 -1.47 34.61
C ASP A 5 16.71 -2.46 33.43
N GLU A 6 17.90 -2.88 32.99
CA GLU A 6 18.07 -3.78 31.82
C GLU A 6 17.36 -5.14 32.02
N THR A 7 17.06 -5.48 33.27
CA THR A 7 16.32 -6.70 33.65
C THR A 7 14.81 -6.62 33.40
N ASP A 8 14.26 -5.41 33.23
CA ASP A 8 12.84 -5.18 32.91
C ASP A 8 12.55 -5.32 31.40
N GLU A 9 13.60 -5.37 30.56
CA GLU A 9 13.46 -5.45 29.10
C GLU A 9 13.10 -6.87 28.62
N TYR A 10 13.43 -7.89 29.40
CA TYR A 10 13.27 -9.30 29.06
C TYR A 10 12.25 -10.00 29.95
N CYS A 11 11.48 -10.92 29.36
CA CYS A 11 10.63 -11.82 30.13
C CYS A 11 11.48 -12.83 30.93
N PRO A 12 11.29 -12.99 32.25
CA PRO A 12 12.03 -14.00 33.03
C PRO A 12 11.57 -15.45 32.76
N HIS A 13 10.49 -15.64 32.00
CA HIS A 13 9.88 -16.95 31.74
C HIS A 13 10.02 -17.41 30.28
N CYS A 14 10.43 -16.53 29.36
CA CYS A 14 10.66 -16.86 27.95
C CYS A 14 11.59 -15.83 27.29
N ASP A 15 12.08 -16.14 26.09
CA ASP A 15 13.04 -15.29 25.35
C ASP A 15 12.39 -14.08 24.64
N ASN A 16 11.33 -13.52 25.23
CA ASN A 16 10.61 -12.39 24.64
C ASN A 16 11.14 -11.06 25.20
N HIS A 17 11.33 -10.10 24.30
CA HIS A 17 11.82 -8.76 24.60
C HIS A 17 10.64 -7.76 24.56
N TYR A 18 10.39 -7.05 25.66
CA TYR A 18 9.23 -6.16 25.80
C TYR A 18 9.47 -4.76 25.25
N VAL A 19 10.74 -4.37 25.13
CA VAL A 19 11.15 -3.11 24.51
C VAL A 19 11.45 -3.39 23.04
N ILE A 20 10.60 -2.85 22.17
CA ILE A 20 10.75 -2.97 20.72
C ILE A 20 11.24 -1.63 20.18
N GLU A 21 12.21 -1.67 19.27
CA GLU A 21 12.65 -0.46 18.58
C GLU A 21 11.49 0.20 17.83
N ALA A 22 11.38 1.51 17.98
CA ALA A 22 10.37 2.29 17.30
C ALA A 22 10.61 2.22 15.78
N LYS A 23 9.63 1.70 15.04
CA LYS A 23 9.69 1.68 13.57
C LYS A 23 9.43 3.08 13.01
N THR A 24 10.32 3.56 12.14
CA THR A 24 10.07 4.78 11.38
C THR A 24 8.96 4.54 10.34
N PRO A 25 7.91 5.37 10.29
CA PRO A 25 6.87 5.21 9.28
C PRO A 25 7.48 5.42 7.88
N GLN A 26 7.20 4.50 6.97
CA GLN A 26 7.57 4.63 5.57
C GLN A 26 6.40 5.21 4.78
N ILE A 27 6.68 6.20 3.92
CA ILE A 27 5.68 6.75 3.02
C ILE A 27 5.32 5.65 2.01
N GLY A 28 4.06 5.20 2.04
CA GLY A 28 3.51 4.24 1.10
C GLY A 28 2.27 4.81 0.42
N ILE A 29 2.15 4.59 -0.89
CA ILE A 29 0.91 4.85 -1.64
C ILE A 29 0.24 3.50 -1.87
N GLY A 30 -0.92 3.29 -1.27
CA GLY A 30 -1.78 2.14 -1.51
C GLY A 30 -2.85 2.49 -2.54
N VAL A 31 -3.24 1.51 -3.34
CA VAL A 31 -4.43 1.59 -4.18
C VAL A 31 -5.44 0.59 -3.63
N GLU A 32 -6.55 1.08 -3.09
CA GLU A 32 -7.64 0.23 -2.62
C GLU A 32 -8.47 -0.23 -3.81
N GLY A 33 -8.64 -1.54 -3.95
CA GLY A 33 -9.47 -2.16 -4.97
C GLY A 33 -10.38 -3.21 -4.33
N ASP A 34 -11.65 -3.18 -4.69
CA ASP A 34 -12.63 -4.22 -4.32
C ASP A 34 -12.26 -5.59 -4.93
N ASP A 35 -12.97 -6.65 -4.51
CA ASP A 35 -12.81 -7.99 -5.08
C ASP A 35 -12.84 -7.92 -6.63
N PRO A 36 -11.80 -8.39 -7.35
CA PRO A 36 -11.72 -8.32 -8.80
C PRO A 36 -12.85 -9.08 -9.53
N ARG A 37 -13.58 -9.96 -8.82
CA ARG A 37 -14.78 -10.61 -9.35
C ARG A 37 -16.01 -9.71 -9.33
N LYS A 38 -16.04 -8.70 -8.46
CA LYS A 38 -17.09 -7.68 -8.39
C LYS A 38 -16.77 -6.49 -9.29
N ASP A 39 -15.49 -6.06 -9.31
CA ASP A 39 -15.03 -4.96 -10.14
C ASP A 39 -13.71 -5.30 -10.85
N ASN A 40 -13.78 -5.47 -12.17
CA ASN A 40 -12.62 -5.85 -12.99
C ASN A 40 -11.82 -4.65 -13.53
N ARG A 41 -12.20 -3.42 -13.19
CA ARG A 41 -11.58 -2.21 -13.77
C ARG A 41 -10.09 -2.05 -13.43
N MET A 42 -9.63 -2.71 -12.38
CA MET A 42 -8.23 -2.72 -11.95
C MET A 42 -7.40 -3.83 -12.62
N LEU A 43 -8.04 -4.76 -13.34
CA LEU A 43 -7.38 -5.86 -14.03
C LEU A 43 -7.23 -5.56 -15.52
N LYS A 44 -6.00 -5.67 -16.02
CA LYS A 44 -5.72 -5.56 -17.45
C LYS A 44 -5.86 -6.94 -18.11
N ASP A 45 -6.65 -7.03 -19.18
CA ASP A 45 -6.69 -8.20 -20.07
C ASP A 45 -5.85 -7.95 -21.31
N ASP A 46 -4.75 -8.69 -21.47
CA ASP A 46 -3.82 -8.55 -22.59
C ASP A 46 -4.34 -9.17 -23.91
N ARG A 47 -5.44 -9.94 -23.86
CA ARG A 47 -6.05 -10.54 -25.07
C ARG A 47 -6.92 -9.55 -25.83
N MET A 48 -7.36 -8.47 -25.18
CA MET A 48 -8.22 -7.47 -25.78
C MET A 48 -7.41 -6.41 -26.54
N ARG A 49 -7.86 -6.08 -27.75
CA ARG A 49 -7.28 -4.96 -28.53
C ARG A 49 -7.53 -3.65 -27.78
N GLN A 50 -6.45 -3.01 -27.35
CA GLN A 50 -6.48 -1.73 -26.63
C GLN A 50 -6.76 -0.58 -27.59
N ASP A 51 -7.56 0.38 -27.13
CA ASP A 51 -7.85 1.62 -27.85
C ASP A 51 -6.83 2.68 -27.42
N PRO A 52 -5.96 3.20 -28.33
CA PRO A 52 -4.90 4.15 -27.96
C PRO A 52 -5.43 5.47 -27.39
N SER A 53 -6.67 5.83 -27.72
CA SER A 53 -7.36 7.03 -27.22
C SER A 53 -7.60 6.97 -25.69
N LYS A 54 -7.83 5.77 -25.16
CA LYS A 54 -8.10 5.55 -23.72
C LYS A 54 -6.85 5.45 -22.87
N SER A 55 -5.67 5.73 -23.43
CA SER A 55 -4.41 5.64 -22.71
C SER A 55 -4.10 6.93 -21.96
N VAL A 56 -3.48 6.80 -20.79
CA VAL A 56 -3.04 7.96 -20.00
C VAL A 56 -1.87 8.70 -20.66
N LEU A 57 -1.13 8.02 -21.56
CA LEU A 57 0.04 8.56 -22.25
C LEU A 57 -0.33 9.37 -23.49
N PHE A 58 -1.47 9.10 -24.11
CA PHE A 58 -1.97 9.81 -25.29
C PHE A 58 -3.29 10.51 -24.93
N PRO A 59 -3.25 11.76 -24.45
CA PRO A 59 -4.44 12.48 -24.03
C PRO A 59 -5.36 12.79 -25.22
N ASP A 60 -6.64 12.46 -25.07
CA ASP A 60 -7.69 12.81 -26.04
C ASP A 60 -8.12 14.28 -25.87
N PHE A 61 -7.92 15.10 -26.91
CA PHE A 61 -8.31 16.52 -26.91
C PHE A 61 -9.72 16.78 -27.46
N SER A 62 -10.49 15.75 -27.79
CA SER A 62 -11.82 15.86 -28.42
C SER A 62 -12.88 16.50 -27.52
N ASN A 63 -12.72 16.46 -26.20
CA ASN A 63 -13.68 16.98 -25.21
C ASN A 63 -13.46 18.46 -24.81
N ARG A 64 -12.61 19.22 -25.52
CA ARG A 64 -12.29 20.62 -25.17
C ARG A 64 -13.20 21.69 -25.79
N GLN A 65 -14.46 21.37 -26.10
CA GLN A 65 -15.46 22.36 -26.52
C GLN A 65 -16.69 22.31 -25.60
N SER A 66 -16.67 23.15 -24.56
CA SER A 66 -17.82 23.74 -23.88
C SER A 66 -17.38 25.00 -23.16
#